data_AF-A0A967NZV6-F1
#
_entry.id   AF-A0A967NZV6-F1
#
_cell.length_a   1.000
_cell.length_b   1.000
_cell.length_c   1.000
_cell.angle_alpha   90.00
_cell.angle_beta   90.00
_cell.angle_gamma   90.00
#
_symmetry.space_group_name_H-M   'P 1'
#
loop_
_entity.id
_entity.type
_entity.pdbx_description
1 polymer ?
#
loop_
_entity_poly.entity_id
_entity_poly.type
_entity_poly.pdbx_seq_one_letter_code
_entity_poly.pdbx_strand_id
1 'polypeptide(L)'
;FCINGVTGPDEYTTVVNNNAYTNLMARENLFFAVKTINEMRESYPDQYESLKHKTKFDEAELAVWQKAADNMYIPYDRKLGIHPQDEDFLELEPWDIKNTPRERFPLLLNYHPLVIYRHQVIKQADVVLAMFLLGNQFTDKQKQRNFDYYDPLTTGDS
;
A
#
# COMPACT_ATOMS: atom_id res chain seq x y z
N PHE A 1 8.49 1.82 11.88
CA PHE A 1 8.59 2.88 10.85
C PHE A 1 7.21 2.99 10.25
N CYS A 2 6.68 4.22 10.17
CA CYS A 2 5.32 4.48 9.75
C CYS A 2 5.35 5.55 8.65
N ILE A 3 4.39 5.51 7.74
CA ILE A 3 4.21 6.52 6.71
C ILE A 3 2.81 7.09 6.87
N ASN A 4 2.74 8.37 7.22
CA ASN A 4 1.52 9.04 7.68
C ASN A 4 1.13 10.16 6.71
N GLY A 5 -0.16 10.48 6.65
CA GLY A 5 -0.70 11.55 5.80
C GLY A 5 -0.57 11.26 4.31
N VAL A 6 -0.80 10.01 3.90
CA VAL A 6 -0.67 9.54 2.51
C VAL A 6 -2.02 9.24 1.86
N THR A 7 -2.02 9.11 0.54
CA THR A 7 -3.12 8.56 -0.25
C THR A 7 -2.59 7.33 -0.96
N GLY A 8 -3.26 6.18 -0.78
CA GLY A 8 -2.92 4.94 -1.47
C GLY A 8 -3.43 4.93 -2.92
N PRO A 9 -3.38 3.78 -3.61
CA PRO A 9 -4.06 3.59 -4.88
C PRO A 9 -5.55 3.95 -4.85
N ASP A 10 -6.24 3.71 -3.73
CA ASP A 10 -7.62 4.14 -3.55
C ASP A 10 -7.71 5.66 -3.25
N GLU A 11 -8.06 6.44 -4.27
CA GLU A 11 -8.21 7.90 -4.12
C GLU A 11 -9.52 8.33 -3.43
N TYR A 12 -10.41 7.39 -3.07
CA TYR A 12 -11.55 7.65 -2.19
C TYR A 12 -11.17 7.65 -0.72
N THR A 13 -9.93 7.27 -0.40
CA THR A 13 -9.37 7.30 0.94
C THR A 13 -8.09 8.13 0.93
N THR A 14 -8.11 9.32 1.53
CA THR A 14 -7.00 10.29 1.44
C THR A 14 -6.51 10.77 2.80
N VAL A 15 -5.25 11.17 2.87
CA VAL A 15 -4.60 11.69 4.10
C VAL A 15 -4.73 10.70 5.27
N VAL A 16 -4.52 9.42 4.99
CA VAL A 16 -4.55 8.33 5.98
C VAL A 16 -3.17 7.99 6.49
N ASN A 17 -3.13 7.29 7.62
CA ASN A 17 -1.90 6.78 8.19
C ASN A 17 -1.73 5.30 7.88
N ASN A 18 -0.50 4.93 7.53
CA ASN A 18 -0.08 3.55 7.29
C ASN A 18 -0.96 2.77 6.30
N ASN A 19 -1.27 3.39 5.16
CA ASN A 19 -1.88 2.68 4.03
C ASN A 19 -1.05 1.43 3.69
N ALA A 20 -1.70 0.26 3.69
CA ALA A 20 -1.05 -1.04 3.57
C ALA A 20 -0.29 -1.18 2.26
N TYR A 21 -0.86 -0.75 1.13
CA TYR A 21 -0.16 -0.76 -0.16
C TYR A 21 1.11 0.09 -0.09
N THR A 22 0.99 1.34 0.35
CA THR A 22 2.11 2.29 0.43
C THR A 22 3.25 1.73 1.28
N ASN A 23 2.93 1.22 2.48
CA ASN A 23 3.95 0.70 3.39
C ASN A 23 4.60 -0.58 2.85
N LEU A 24 3.82 -1.49 2.25
CA LEU A 24 4.35 -2.69 1.61
C LEU A 24 5.31 -2.32 0.46
N MET A 25 4.88 -1.45 -0.46
CA MET A 25 5.71 -1.02 -1.59
C MET A 25 6.99 -0.32 -1.13
N ALA A 26 6.88 0.57 -0.14
CA ALA A 26 8.04 1.27 0.42
C ALA A 26 9.03 0.29 1.07
N ARG A 27 8.53 -0.69 1.84
CA ARG A 27 9.37 -1.73 2.44
C ARG A 27 10.12 -2.53 1.38
N GLU A 28 9.42 -3.00 0.34
CA GLU A 28 10.05 -3.80 -0.71
C GLU A 28 11.05 -3.00 -1.52
N ASN A 29 10.78 -1.72 -1.79
CA ASN A 29 11.74 -0.84 -2.45
C ASN A 29 13.03 -0.69 -1.62
N LEU A 30 12.91 -0.49 -0.30
CA LEU A 30 14.06 -0.37 0.59
C LEU A 30 14.87 -1.68 0.66
N PHE A 31 14.20 -2.84 0.81
CA PHE A 31 14.88 -4.14 0.76
C PHE A 31 15.58 -4.37 -0.58
N PHE A 32 14.91 -4.04 -1.68
CA PHE A 32 15.47 -4.19 -3.02
C PHE A 32 16.70 -3.31 -3.22
N ALA A 33 16.67 -2.05 -2.76
CA ALA A 33 17.81 -1.14 -2.85
C ALA A 33 19.02 -1.68 -2.06
N VAL A 34 18.82 -2.09 -0.80
CA VAL A 34 19.89 -2.65 0.05
C VAL A 34 20.48 -3.91 -0.58
N LYS A 35 19.63 -4.83 -1.03
CA LYS A 35 20.06 -6.06 -1.70
C LYS A 35 20.87 -5.76 -2.96
N THR A 36 20.34 -4.92 -3.83
CA THR A 36 20.97 -4.58 -5.12
C THR A 36 22.33 -3.93 -4.93
N ILE A 37 22.45 -2.99 -3.99
CA ILE A 37 23.72 -2.30 -3.73
C ILE A 37 24.77 -3.27 -3.19
N ASN A 38 24.40 -4.18 -2.29
CA ASN A 38 25.31 -5.21 -1.78
C ASN A 38 25.76 -6.17 -2.90
N GLU A 39 24.83 -6.65 -3.73
CA GLU A 39 25.15 -7.50 -4.88
C GLU A 39 26.06 -6.80 -5.89
N MET A 40 25.80 -5.52 -6.18
CA MET A 40 26.65 -4.70 -7.05
C MET A 40 28.06 -4.53 -6.48
N ARG A 41 28.21 -4.30 -5.17
CA ARG A 41 29.51 -4.16 -4.54
C ARG A 41 30.37 -5.41 -4.70
N GLU A 42 29.76 -6.60 -4.66
CA GLU A 42 30.48 -7.87 -4.76
C GLU A 42 30.71 -8.30 -6.22
N SER A 43 29.72 -8.14 -7.08
CA SER A 43 29.73 -8.71 -8.44
C SER A 43 30.07 -7.69 -9.54
N TYR A 44 29.90 -6.39 -9.26
CA TYR A 44 29.97 -5.30 -10.24
C TYR A 44 30.63 -4.03 -9.65
N PRO A 45 31.88 -4.11 -9.16
CA PRO A 45 32.51 -3.03 -8.39
C PRO A 45 32.64 -1.70 -9.15
N ASP A 46 32.92 -1.73 -10.46
CA ASP A 46 33.00 -0.51 -11.27
C ASP A 46 31.64 0.20 -11.37
N GLN A 47 30.56 -0.57 -11.51
CA GLN A 47 29.19 -0.05 -11.53
C GLN A 47 28.77 0.47 -10.15
N TYR A 48 29.19 -0.20 -9.07
CA TYR A 48 29.00 0.26 -7.70
C TYR A 48 29.66 1.62 -7.46
N GLU A 49 30.94 1.78 -7.81
CA GLU A 49 31.65 3.05 -7.68
C GLU A 49 31.02 4.15 -8.55
N SER A 50 30.60 3.82 -9.77
CA SER A 50 29.88 4.77 -10.63
C SER A 50 28.55 5.22 -10.01
N LEU A 51 27.78 4.29 -9.44
CA LEU A 51 26.53 4.58 -8.74
C LEU A 51 26.79 5.50 -7.54
N LYS A 52 27.74 5.12 -6.68
CA LYS A 52 28.13 5.88 -5.49
C LYS A 52 28.58 7.29 -5.84
N HIS A 53 29.38 7.46 -6.89
CA HIS A 53 29.79 8.79 -7.36
C HIS A 53 28.60 9.63 -7.87
N LYS A 54 27.65 9.02 -8.60
CA LYS A 54 26.49 9.73 -9.17
C LYS A 54 25.46 10.16 -8.13
N THR A 55 25.08 9.24 -7.24
CA THR A 55 24.01 9.48 -6.26
C THR A 55 24.54 10.04 -4.95
N LYS A 56 25.86 9.90 -4.69
CA LYS A 56 26.53 10.33 -3.46
C LYS A 56 25.93 9.72 -2.19
N PHE A 57 25.33 8.54 -2.31
CA PHE A 57 24.78 7.84 -1.15
C PHE A 57 25.89 7.45 -0.18
N ASP A 58 25.59 7.52 1.11
CA ASP A 58 26.46 7.05 2.18
C ASP A 58 26.13 5.58 2.49
N GLU A 59 27.15 4.75 2.67
CA GLU A 59 26.97 3.34 3.02
C GLU A 59 26.27 3.17 4.37
N ALA A 60 26.39 4.17 5.27
CA ALA A 60 25.63 4.19 6.51
C ALA A 60 24.11 4.25 6.29
N GLU A 61 23.64 4.82 5.17
CA GLU A 61 22.22 4.87 4.82
C GLU A 61 21.63 3.47 4.59
N LEU A 62 22.43 2.51 4.09
CA LEU A 62 21.97 1.15 3.84
C LEU A 62 21.45 0.50 5.13
N ALA A 63 22.14 0.71 6.26
CA ALA A 63 21.72 0.21 7.56
C ALA A 63 20.42 0.89 8.03
N VAL A 64 20.24 2.17 7.73
CA VAL A 64 19.00 2.93 8.04
C VAL A 64 17.83 2.43 7.19
N TRP A 65 18.03 2.22 5.90
CA TRP A 65 17.02 1.70 4.98
C TRP A 65 16.57 0.29 5.36
N GLN A 66 17.53 -0.59 5.65
CA GLN A 66 17.26 -1.94 6.13
C GLN A 66 16.43 -1.89 7.43
N LYS A 67 16.86 -1.09 8.41
CA LYS A 67 16.13 -0.94 9.68
C LYS A 67 14.72 -0.37 9.48
N ALA A 68 14.55 0.59 8.57
CA ALA A 68 13.23 1.15 8.26
C ALA A 68 12.30 0.09 7.64
N ALA A 69 12.82 -0.71 6.71
CA ALA A 69 12.08 -1.79 6.06
C ALA A 69 11.71 -2.92 7.06
N ASP A 70 12.66 -3.37 7.89
CA ASP A 70 12.44 -4.39 8.92
C ASP A 70 11.37 -3.98 9.94
N ASN A 71 11.30 -2.69 10.24
CA ASN A 71 10.35 -2.13 11.21
C ASN A 71 9.13 -1.48 10.55
N MET A 72 8.91 -1.64 9.24
CA MET A 72 7.77 -1.03 8.56
C MET A 72 6.47 -1.60 9.14
N TYR A 73 5.59 -0.71 9.61
CA TYR A 73 4.30 -1.11 10.13
C TYR A 73 3.37 -1.50 8.97
N ILE A 74 2.83 -2.71 8.98
CA ILE A 74 1.82 -3.18 8.03
C ILE A 74 0.56 -3.53 8.84
N PRO A 75 -0.58 -2.85 8.63
CA PRO A 75 -1.77 -3.12 9.41
C PRO A 75 -2.25 -4.56 9.18
N TYR A 76 -2.70 -5.23 10.25
CA TYR A 76 -3.24 -6.57 10.17
C TYR A 76 -4.28 -6.80 11.27
N ASP A 77 -5.51 -7.11 10.88
CA ASP A 77 -6.57 -7.45 11.81
C ASP A 77 -6.59 -8.97 12.01
N ARG A 78 -6.33 -9.41 13.25
CA ARG A 78 -6.24 -10.85 13.59
C ARG A 78 -7.61 -11.53 13.63
N LYS A 79 -8.68 -10.79 13.87
CA LYS A 79 -10.04 -11.34 14.05
C LYS A 79 -10.64 -11.72 12.71
N LEU A 80 -10.55 -10.82 11.74
CA LEU A 80 -10.94 -10.99 10.33
C LEU A 80 -9.86 -11.75 9.54
N GLY A 81 -8.60 -11.65 9.97
CA GLY A 81 -7.47 -12.27 9.30
C GLY A 81 -7.15 -11.61 7.96
N ILE A 82 -7.36 -10.30 7.86
CA ILE A 82 -7.13 -9.46 6.67
C ILE A 82 -6.14 -8.33 7.00
N HIS A 83 -5.62 -7.68 5.96
CA HIS A 83 -4.88 -6.43 6.09
C HIS A 83 -5.88 -5.27 5.89
N PRO A 84 -6.18 -4.45 6.92
CA PRO A 84 -6.88 -3.18 6.73
C PRO A 84 -6.18 -2.30 5.67
N GLN A 85 -6.95 -1.53 4.91
CA GLN A 85 -6.40 -0.65 3.87
C GLN A 85 -5.49 0.41 4.46
N ASP A 86 -5.86 0.91 5.64
CA ASP A 86 -5.09 1.79 6.52
C ASP A 86 -5.51 1.52 7.98
N GLU A 87 -4.96 2.27 8.94
CA GLU A 87 -5.23 2.07 10.37
C GLU A 87 -6.69 2.23 10.78
N ASP A 88 -7.43 3.11 10.11
CA ASP A 88 -8.77 3.55 10.52
C ASP A 88 -9.88 2.98 9.62
N PHE A 89 -9.53 2.38 8.47
CA PHE A 89 -10.49 1.93 7.44
C PHE A 89 -11.64 1.09 7.99
N LEU A 90 -11.37 0.16 8.92
CA LEU A 90 -12.39 -0.74 9.48
C LEU A 90 -13.38 -0.02 10.41
N GLU A 91 -13.07 1.19 10.85
CA GLU A 91 -13.92 2.02 11.70
C GLU A 91 -14.86 2.93 10.89
N LEU A 92 -14.63 3.04 9.57
CA LEU A 92 -15.46 3.85 8.68
C LEU A 92 -16.84 3.25 8.47
N GLU A 93 -17.82 4.12 8.18
CA GLU A 93 -19.18 3.70 7.89
C GLU A 93 -19.27 2.95 6.55
N PRO A 94 -20.07 1.88 6.40
CA PRO A 94 -20.23 1.22 5.11
C PRO A 94 -20.92 2.14 4.09
N TRP A 95 -20.45 2.17 2.85
CA TRP A 95 -21.21 2.76 1.75
C TRP A 95 -22.22 1.74 1.19
N ASP A 96 -23.46 2.16 0.96
CA ASP A 96 -24.49 1.31 0.35
C ASP A 96 -24.34 1.24 -1.18
N ILE A 97 -23.30 0.55 -1.64
CA ILE A 97 -23.00 0.39 -3.08
C ILE A 97 -24.20 -0.26 -3.80
N LYS A 98 -24.82 -1.26 -3.17
CA LYS A 98 -25.93 -2.04 -3.75
C LYS A 98 -27.13 -1.17 -4.14
N ASN A 99 -27.47 -0.17 -3.33
CA ASN A 99 -28.60 0.71 -3.59
C ASN A 99 -28.19 2.07 -4.19
N THR A 100 -26.91 2.30 -4.44
CA THR A 100 -26.45 3.51 -5.13
C THR A 100 -26.80 3.42 -6.63
N PRO A 101 -27.58 4.38 -7.19
CA PRO A 101 -27.92 4.36 -8.62
C PRO A 101 -26.69 4.45 -9.53
N ARG A 102 -26.71 3.78 -10.69
CA ARG A 102 -25.55 3.73 -11.59
C ARG A 102 -25.11 5.10 -12.10
N GLU A 103 -26.05 6.01 -12.31
CA GLU A 103 -25.78 7.39 -12.73
C GLU A 103 -25.06 8.23 -11.67
N ARG A 104 -24.96 7.73 -10.43
CA ARG A 104 -24.20 8.37 -9.35
C ARG A 104 -22.72 7.97 -9.34
N PHE A 105 -22.30 7.08 -10.23
CA PHE A 105 -20.90 6.74 -10.44
C PHE A 105 -20.34 7.51 -11.67
N PRO A 106 -19.08 7.98 -11.64
CA PRO A 106 -18.14 7.92 -10.51
C PRO A 106 -18.58 8.76 -9.31
N LEU A 107 -18.36 8.25 -8.09
CA LEU A 107 -18.87 8.91 -6.87
C LEU A 107 -18.31 10.32 -6.70
N LEU A 108 -17.03 10.53 -7.05
CA LEU A 108 -16.35 11.83 -6.94
C LEU A 108 -17.01 12.94 -7.79
N LEU A 109 -17.73 12.58 -8.86
CA LEU A 109 -18.44 13.56 -9.69
C LEU A 109 -19.84 13.89 -9.16
N ASN A 110 -20.34 13.11 -8.20
CA ASN A 110 -21.73 13.15 -7.74
C ASN A 110 -21.88 13.46 -6.25
N TYR A 111 -20.82 13.27 -5.46
CA TYR A 111 -20.79 13.50 -4.02
C TYR A 111 -19.60 14.36 -3.64
N HIS A 112 -19.78 15.17 -2.59
CA HIS A 112 -18.69 15.96 -2.05
C HIS A 112 -17.61 15.01 -1.48
N PRO A 113 -16.29 15.24 -1.71
CA PRO A 113 -15.23 14.34 -1.28
C PRO A 113 -15.28 13.96 0.22
N LEU A 114 -15.56 14.93 1.09
CA LEU A 114 -15.73 14.68 2.54
C LEU A 114 -16.85 13.72 2.92
N VAL A 115 -17.82 13.47 2.02
CA VAL A 115 -18.83 12.42 2.18
C VAL A 115 -18.23 11.07 1.81
N ILE A 116 -17.41 11.00 0.77
CA ILE A 116 -16.78 9.74 0.31
C ILE A 116 -15.74 9.28 1.34
N TYR A 117 -14.85 10.18 1.78
CA TYR A 117 -13.67 9.85 2.61
C TYR A 117 -13.97 9.25 3.99
N ARG A 118 -15.22 9.29 4.44
CA ARG A 118 -15.65 8.74 5.74
C ARG A 118 -16.31 7.37 5.63
N HIS A 119 -16.33 6.77 4.44
CA HIS A 119 -16.97 5.50 4.19
C HIS A 119 -16.01 4.44 3.66
N GLN A 120 -16.35 3.18 3.92
CA GLN A 120 -15.74 2.02 3.30
C GLN A 120 -16.23 1.90 1.85
N VAL A 121 -15.64 2.68 0.96
CA VAL A 121 -15.85 2.61 -0.49
C VAL A 121 -14.56 2.88 -1.22
N ILE A 122 -14.24 2.02 -2.17
CA ILE A 122 -12.92 1.97 -2.79
C ILE A 122 -13.07 2.29 -4.28
N LYS A 123 -12.32 3.28 -4.76
CA LYS A 123 -12.35 3.69 -6.18
C LYS A 123 -11.81 2.58 -7.08
N GLN A 124 -10.68 2.01 -6.67
CA GLN A 124 -9.88 1.04 -7.43
C GLN A 124 -9.01 0.21 -6.47
N ALA A 125 -8.52 -0.95 -6.93
CA ALA A 125 -7.79 -1.88 -6.08
C ALA A 125 -6.60 -1.25 -5.34
N ASP A 126 -6.53 -1.46 -4.02
CA ASP A 126 -5.47 -0.99 -3.12
C ASP A 126 -4.76 -2.18 -2.44
N VAL A 127 -5.35 -2.77 -1.39
CA VAL A 127 -4.80 -3.97 -0.72
C VAL A 127 -4.70 -5.15 -1.69
N VAL A 128 -5.71 -5.34 -2.54
CA VAL A 128 -5.71 -6.40 -3.56
C VAL A 128 -4.60 -6.15 -4.59
N LEU A 129 -4.30 -4.90 -4.94
CA LEU A 129 -3.19 -4.56 -5.82
C LEU A 129 -1.84 -4.88 -5.17
N ALA A 130 -1.67 -4.59 -3.87
CA ALA A 130 -0.47 -4.96 -3.13
C ALA A 130 -0.24 -6.49 -3.15
N MET A 131 -1.31 -7.26 -2.99
CA MET A 131 -1.25 -8.72 -3.04
C MET A 131 -1.00 -9.28 -4.43
N PHE A 132 -1.43 -8.57 -5.48
CA PHE A 132 -1.09 -8.92 -6.85
C PHE A 132 0.41 -8.72 -7.11
N LEU A 133 0.96 -7.57 -6.73
CA LEU A 133 2.37 -7.22 -6.96
C LEU A 133 3.34 -8.03 -6.09
N LEU A 134 2.96 -8.31 -4.84
CA LEU A 134 3.76 -9.07 -3.86
C LEU A 134 3.16 -10.45 -3.58
N GLY A 135 2.66 -11.12 -4.62
CA GLY A 135 1.91 -12.36 -4.47
C GLY A 135 2.66 -13.49 -3.75
N ASN A 136 4.00 -13.47 -3.73
CA ASN A 136 4.82 -14.43 -2.99
C ASN A 136 4.86 -14.18 -1.46
N GLN A 137 4.40 -13.03 -0.99
CA GLN A 137 4.41 -12.67 0.44
C GLN A 137 3.13 -13.07 1.18
N PHE A 138 2.10 -13.48 0.46
CA PHE A 138 0.79 -13.81 1.01
C PHE A 138 0.41 -15.24 0.67
N THR A 139 -0.12 -15.95 1.66
CA THR A 139 -0.73 -17.26 1.44
C THR A 139 -2.02 -17.12 0.61
N ASP A 140 -2.42 -18.17 -0.09
CA ASP A 140 -3.67 -18.16 -0.87
C ASP A 140 -4.89 -17.86 0.01
N LYS A 141 -4.88 -18.31 1.27
CA LYS A 141 -5.93 -17.99 2.24
C LYS A 141 -5.99 -16.51 2.60
N GLN A 142 -4.83 -15.85 2.76
CA GLN A 142 -4.79 -14.40 2.99
C GLN A 142 -5.31 -13.65 1.78
N LYS A 143 -4.87 -14.03 0.57
CA LYS A 143 -5.34 -13.43 -0.69
C LYS A 143 -6.85 -13.55 -0.82
N GLN A 144 -7.40 -14.75 -0.62
CA GLN A 144 -8.83 -15.00 -0.70
C GLN A 144 -9.61 -14.13 0.30
N ARG A 145 -9.22 -14.12 1.58
CA ARG A 145 -9.94 -13.33 2.60
C ARG A 145 -9.94 -11.83 2.32
N ASN A 146 -8.82 -11.29 1.85
CA ASN A 146 -8.74 -9.88 1.51
C ASN A 146 -9.54 -9.58 0.24
N PHE A 147 -9.46 -10.43 -0.78
CA PHE A 147 -10.27 -10.30 -1.99
C PHE A 147 -11.77 -10.31 -1.66
N ASP A 148 -12.23 -11.31 -0.90
CA ASP A 148 -13.65 -11.44 -0.50
C ASP A 148 -14.14 -10.23 0.32
N TYR A 149 -13.26 -9.56 1.05
CA TYR A 149 -13.58 -8.35 1.82
C TYR A 149 -13.62 -7.08 0.95
N TYR A 150 -12.63 -6.89 0.09
CA TYR A 150 -12.44 -5.62 -0.64
C TYR A 150 -13.12 -5.56 -2.01
N ASP A 151 -13.30 -6.70 -2.69
CA ASP A 151 -13.97 -6.73 -3.99
C ASP A 151 -15.39 -6.16 -3.94
N PRO A 152 -16.25 -6.52 -2.95
CA PRO A 152 -17.59 -5.94 -2.84
C PRO A 152 -17.61 -4.42 -2.52
N LEU A 153 -16.50 -3.87 -2.03
CA LEU A 153 -16.35 -2.45 -1.68
C LEU A 153 -15.80 -1.60 -2.85
N THR A 154 -15.33 -2.26 -3.92
CA THR A 154 -14.63 -1.60 -5.02
C THR A 154 -15.60 -1.19 -6.13
N THR A 155 -15.61 0.10 -6.50
CA THR A 155 -16.55 0.66 -7.47
C THR A 155 -16.10 0.52 -8.92
N GLY A 156 -14.78 0.51 -9.16
CA GLY A 156 -14.21 0.50 -10.51
C GLY A 156 -14.30 1.86 -11.20
N ASP A 157 -14.23 2.95 -10.43
CA ASP A 157 -14.38 4.34 -10.87
C ASP A 157 -13.06 4.97 -11.40
N SER A 158 -12.06 4.14 -11.72
CA SER A 158 -10.74 4.54 -12.27
C SER A 158 -10.66 4.49 -13.78
#